data_AF-A0A7X9CR26-F1
#
_entry.id   AF-A0A7X9CR26-F1
#
_cell.length_a   1.000
_cell.length_b   1.000
_cell.length_c   1.000
_cell.angle_alpha   90.00
_cell.angle_beta   90.00
_cell.angle_gamma   90.00
#
_symmetry.space_group_name_H-M   'P 1'
#
loop_
_entity.id
_entity.type
_entity.pdbx_description
1 polymer ?
#
loop_
_entity_poly.entity_id
_entity_poly.type
_entity_poly.pdbx_seq_one_letter_code
_entity_poly.pdbx_strand_id
1 'polypeptide(L)'
;NVILKENGSCNQQINAILPSIYHSNEYLYYLLTFKTKYLLSFASKTATLMINKSVFSNIIINLPPLDEQKAISDILSKADEEIELLKELRDKKLEEKKGLMQLLLTGIIRV
;
A
#
# COMPACT_ATOMS: atom_id res chain seq x y z
N ASN A 1 1.04 -1.73 5.82
CA ASN A 1 2.36 -1.08 5.63
C ASN A 1 2.15 0.27 4.96
N VAL A 2 3.01 1.26 5.21
CA VAL A 2 2.95 2.59 4.59
C VAL A 2 4.35 3.17 4.48
N ILE A 3 4.61 3.94 3.42
CA ILE A 3 5.82 4.75 3.27
C ILE A 3 5.46 6.19 3.65
N LEU A 4 6.18 6.76 4.62
CA LEU A 4 6.02 8.18 4.95
C LEU A 4 6.71 9.04 3.89
N LYS A 5 5.93 9.90 3.23
CA LYS A 5 6.44 10.88 2.24
C LYS A 5 6.94 12.18 2.89
N GLU A 6 6.55 12.41 4.13
CA GLU A 6 6.89 13.60 4.92
C GLU A 6 7.25 13.17 6.35
N ASN A 7 7.84 14.09 7.13
CA ASN A 7 8.15 13.84 8.51
C ASN A 7 6.88 13.52 9.30
N GLY A 8 6.90 12.40 10.03
CA GLY A 8 5.77 11.93 10.81
C GLY A 8 6.22 11.22 12.07
N SER A 9 5.27 11.01 12.98
CA SER A 9 5.45 10.19 14.17
C SER A 9 4.43 9.07 14.18
N CYS A 10 4.75 7.98 14.87
CA CYS A 10 3.85 6.85 15.04
C CYS A 10 3.72 6.49 16.51
N ASN A 11 2.61 5.82 16.86
CA ASN A 11 2.41 5.34 18.22
C ASN A 11 3.26 4.07 18.50
N GLN A 12 3.21 3.58 19.74
CA GLN A 12 3.99 2.42 20.18
C GLN A 12 3.58 1.09 19.52
N GLN A 13 2.42 1.05 18.84
CA GLN A 13 1.91 -0.16 18.19
C GLN A 13 2.41 -0.29 16.75
N ILE A 14 3.09 0.72 16.22
CA ILE A 14 3.64 0.75 14.87
C ILE A 14 5.15 0.61 14.94
N ASN A 15 5.68 -0.42 14.27
CA ASN A 15 7.12 -0.57 14.08
C ASN A 15 7.57 0.27 12.87
N ALA A 16 8.46 1.23 13.10
CA ALA A 16 9.11 2.00 12.05
C ALA A 16 10.39 1.31 11.56
N ILE A 17 10.58 1.29 10.24
CA ILE A 17 11.82 0.83 9.61
C ILE A 17 12.48 2.05 8.97
N LEU A 18 13.80 2.19 9.19
CA LEU A 18 14.65 3.18 8.54
C LEU A 18 15.64 2.43 7.65
N PRO A 19 15.36 2.30 6.34
CA PRO A 19 16.23 1.58 5.43
C PRO A 19 17.59 2.27 5.28
N SER A 20 18.64 1.48 5.11
CA SER A 20 19.95 2.01 4.73
C SER A 20 19.98 2.34 3.23
N ILE A 21 21.02 3.07 2.79
CA ILE A 21 21.22 3.43 1.37
C ILE A 21 21.31 2.23 0.41
N TYR A 22 21.49 1.02 0.92
CA TYR A 22 21.59 -0.22 0.14
C TYR A 22 20.23 -0.90 -0.10
N HIS A 23 19.14 -0.31 0.36
CA HIS A 23 17.80 -0.89 0.29
C HIS A 23 16.78 0.11 -0.26
N SER A 24 15.92 -0.34 -1.18
CA SER A 24 14.80 0.48 -1.68
C SER A 24 13.64 0.48 -0.68
N ASN A 25 13.08 1.66 -0.42
CA ASN A 25 11.91 1.83 0.45
C ASN A 25 10.67 1.16 -0.14
N GLU A 26 10.48 1.33 -1.44
CA GLU A 26 9.38 0.78 -2.23
C GLU A 26 9.44 -0.74 -2.26
N TYR A 27 10.63 -1.30 -2.52
CA TYR A 27 10.83 -2.74 -2.46
C TYR A 27 10.52 -3.30 -1.07
N LEU A 28 11.00 -2.67 0.00
CA LEU A 28 10.70 -3.10 1.37
C LEU A 28 9.20 -3.02 1.68
N TYR A 29 8.52 -1.97 1.21
CA TYR A 29 7.07 -1.86 1.31
C TYR A 29 6.36 -3.03 0.65
N TYR A 30 6.72 -3.36 -0.60
CA TYR A 30 6.13 -4.48 -1.33
C TYR A 30 6.46 -5.82 -0.69
N LEU A 31 7.72 -6.03 -0.28
CA LEU A 31 8.18 -7.25 0.36
C LEU A 31 7.43 -7.51 1.67
N LEU A 32 7.31 -6.52 2.55
CA LEU A 32 6.60 -6.65 3.82
C LEU A 32 5.10 -6.87 3.60
N THR A 33 4.53 -6.24 2.57
CA THR A 33 3.12 -6.43 2.20
C THR A 33 2.88 -7.85 1.71
N PHE A 34 3.75 -8.35 0.82
CA PHE A 34 3.73 -9.73 0.35
C PHE A 34 3.93 -10.74 1.49
N LYS A 35 4.84 -10.45 2.43
CA LYS A 35 5.14 -11.32 3.58
C LYS A 35 4.19 -11.15 4.76
N THR A 36 3.09 -10.39 4.64
CA THR A 36 2.16 -10.13 5.75
C THR A 36 1.74 -11.41 6.49
N LYS A 37 1.38 -12.48 5.78
CA LYS A 37 0.99 -13.76 6.41
C LYS A 37 2.13 -14.40 7.22
N TYR A 38 3.36 -14.33 6.70
CA TYR A 38 4.55 -14.81 7.39
C TYR A 38 4.87 -13.93 8.61
N LEU A 39 4.79 -12.61 8.49
CA LEU A 39 4.99 -11.71 9.63
C LEU A 39 3.95 -11.98 10.73
N LEU A 40 2.69 -12.19 10.36
CA LEU A 40 1.60 -12.51 11.29
C LEU A 40 1.80 -13.84 12.03
N SER A 41 2.61 -14.78 11.53
CA SER A 41 2.92 -16.00 12.32
C SER A 41 3.77 -15.72 13.55
N PHE A 42 4.42 -14.55 13.63
CA PHE A 42 5.17 -14.08 14.80
C PHE A 42 4.34 -13.17 15.71
N ALA A 43 3.08 -12.88 15.36
CA ALA A 43 2.22 -12.03 16.17
C ALA A 43 1.77 -12.76 17.44
N SER A 44 1.60 -11.98 18.52
CA SER A 44 1.06 -12.47 19.78
C SER A 44 -0.38 -12.96 19.58
N LYS A 45 -0.76 -14.10 20.18
CA LYS A 45 -2.13 -14.68 20.14
C LYS A 45 -3.12 -13.95 21.08
N THR A 46 -3.04 -12.62 21.12
CA THR A 46 -3.90 -11.74 21.92
C THR A 46 -5.06 -11.20 21.08
N ALA A 47 -6.02 -10.52 21.72
CA ALA A 47 -7.18 -9.90 21.04
C ALA A 47 -6.77 -8.91 19.93
N THR A 48 -5.59 -8.28 20.07
CA THR A 48 -4.91 -7.56 18.99
C THR A 48 -3.68 -8.34 18.53
N LEU A 49 -3.61 -8.64 17.23
CA LEU A 49 -2.45 -9.26 16.61
C LEU A 49 -1.34 -8.21 16.48
N MET A 50 -0.31 -8.33 17.32
CA MET A 50 0.82 -7.40 17.34
C MET A 50 2.14 -8.15 17.37
N ILE A 51 3.12 -7.62 16.64
CA ILE A 51 4.51 -8.10 16.65
C ILE A 51 5.33 -7.08 17.44
N ASN A 52 5.82 -7.51 18.60
CA ASN A 52 6.70 -6.68 19.43
C ASN A 52 7.98 -6.33 18.69
N LYS A 53 8.53 -5.14 18.93
CA LYS A 53 9.75 -4.63 18.28
C LYS A 53 10.92 -5.62 18.37
N SER A 54 11.13 -6.25 19.53
CA SER A 54 12.21 -7.24 19.72
C SER A 54 12.05 -8.46 18.82
N VAL A 55 10.83 -8.95 18.63
CA VAL A 55 10.54 -10.06 17.71
C VAL A 55 10.72 -9.59 16.28
N PHE A 56 10.14 -8.44 15.92
CA PHE A 56 10.20 -7.86 14.59
C PHE A 56 11.64 -7.65 14.10
N SER A 57 12.51 -7.09 14.94
CA SER A 57 13.93 -6.86 14.62
C SER A 57 14.75 -8.13 14.38
N ASN A 58 14.28 -9.29 14.87
CA ASN A 58 14.96 -10.58 14.70
C ASN A 58 14.42 -11.39 13.52
N ILE A 59 13.41 -10.88 12.79
CA ILE A 59 12.87 -11.57 11.61
C ILE A 59 13.89 -11.48 10.48
N ILE A 60 14.35 -12.64 10.01
CA ILE A 60 15.27 -12.74 8.88
C ILE A 60 14.48 -12.69 7.57
N ILE A 61 14.92 -11.82 6.66
CA ILE A 61 14.42 -11.69 5.29
C ILE A 61 15.59 -11.72 4.32
N ASN A 62 15.38 -12.35 3.17
CA ASN A 62 16.37 -12.37 2.10
C ASN A 62 16.13 -11.15 1.19
N LEU A 63 17.20 -10.41 0.90
CA LEU A 63 17.15 -9.21 0.07
C LEU A 63 18.07 -9.41 -1.15
N PRO A 64 17.56 -9.20 -2.38
CA PRO A 64 18.39 -9.24 -3.57
C PRO A 64 19.27 -7.98 -3.66
N PRO A 65 20.21 -7.89 -4.63
CA PRO A 65 20.98 -6.68 -4.89
C PRO A 65 20.09 -5.46 -5.14
N LEU A 66 20.59 -4.26 -4.83
CA LEU A 66 19.79 -3.02 -4.90
C LEU A 66 19.18 -2.76 -6.30
N ASP A 67 19.89 -3.09 -7.37
CA ASP A 67 19.38 -2.89 -8.73
C ASP A 67 18.17 -3.79 -9.03
N GLU A 68 18.19 -5.03 -8.53
CA GLU A 68 17.05 -5.94 -8.64
C GLU A 68 15.89 -5.49 -7.76
N GLN A 69 16.17 -4.99 -6.55
CA GLN A 69 15.13 -4.40 -5.69
C GLN A 69 14.38 -3.27 -6.42
N LYS A 70 15.11 -2.35 -7.06
CA LYS A 70 14.55 -1.24 -7.83
C LYS A 70 13.75 -1.73 -9.03
N ALA A 71 14.29 -2.67 -9.81
CA ALA A 71 13.59 -3.21 -10.97
C ALA A 71 12.26 -3.87 -10.58
N ILE A 72 12.23 -4.62 -9.48
CA ILE A 72 10.99 -5.22 -8.95
C ILE A 72 10.03 -4.14 -8.49
N SER A 73 10.49 -3.17 -7.68
CA SER A 73 9.60 -2.12 -7.15
C SER A 73 9.03 -1.23 -8.25
N ASP A 74 9.79 -0.95 -9.32
CA ASP A 74 9.35 -0.12 -10.44
C ASP A 74 8.23 -0.77 -11.26
N ILE A 75 8.23 -2.11 -11.36
CA ILE A 75 7.15 -2.83 -12.04
C ILE A 75 5.88 -2.79 -11.18
N LEU A 76 6.03 -3.02 -9.87
CA LEU A 76 4.90 -3.04 -8.94
C LEU A 76 4.29 -1.64 -8.76
N SER A 77 5.11 -0.59 -8.70
CA SER A 77 4.63 0.79 -8.58
C SER A 77 3.83 1.23 -9.79
N LYS A 78 4.27 0.88 -11.01
CA LYS A 78 3.50 1.14 -12.23
C LYS A 78 2.15 0.44 -12.24
N ALA A 79 2.09 -0.79 -11.74
CA ALA A 79 0.82 -1.52 -11.62
C ALA A 79 -0.13 -0.84 -10.62
N ASP A 80 0.39 -0.38 -9.47
CA ASP A 80 -0.40 0.37 -8.50
C ASP A 80 -0.88 1.72 -9.07
N GLU A 81 -0.01 2.45 -9.78
CA GLU A 81 -0.36 3.70 -10.48
C GLU A 81 -1.50 3.47 -11.50
N GLU A 82 -1.42 2.40 -12.29
CA GLU A 82 -2.46 2.03 -13.24
C GLU A 82 -3.79 1.72 -12.53
N ILE A 83 -3.74 1.00 -11.40
CA ILE A 83 -4.92 0.70 -10.59
C ILE A 83 -5.57 1.98 -10.05
N GLU A 84 -4.78 2.93 -9.54
CA GLU A 84 -5.31 4.19 -9.04
C GLU A 84 -5.94 5.04 -10.17
N LEU A 85 -5.30 5.14 -11.33
CA LEU A 85 -5.88 5.83 -12.50
C LEU A 85 -7.21 5.20 -12.93
N LEU A 86 -7.32 3.87 -12.91
CA LEU A 86 -8.56 3.17 -13.24
C LEU A 86 -9.66 3.43 -12.19
N LYS A 87 -9.33 3.52 -10.91
CA LYS A 87 -10.28 3.88 -9.85
C LYS A 87 -10.80 5.31 -10.02
N GLU A 88 -9.91 6.26 -10.30
CA GLU A 88 -10.29 7.65 -10.56
C GLU A 88 -11.22 7.76 -11.78
N LEU A 89 -10.89 7.06 -12.88
CA LEU A 89 -11.73 7.00 -14.07
C LEU A 89 -13.11 6.41 -13.76
N ARG A 90 -13.15 5.33 -12.97
CA ARG A 90 -14.40 4.69 -12.53
C ARG A 90 -15.25 5.67 -11.75
N ASP A 91 -14.66 6.38 -10.80
CA ASP A 91 -15.38 7.36 -9.95
C ASP A 91 -15.93 8.51 -10.78
N LYS A 92 -15.13 9.04 -11.71
CA LYS A 92 -15.60 10.07 -12.66
C LYS A 92 -16.77 9.59 -13.51
N LYS A 93 -16.71 8.35 -14.02
CA LYS A 93 -17.80 7.76 -14.82
C LYS A 93 -19.07 7.54 -14.00
N LEU A 94 -18.95 7.17 -12.73
CA LEU A 94 -20.10 7.07 -11.82
C LEU A 94 -20.76 8.44 -11.60
N GLU A 95 -19.97 9.50 -11.47
CA GLU A 95 -20.50 10.85 -11.28
C GLU A 95 -21.18 11.39 -12.55
N GLU A 96 -20.57 11.19 -13.72
CA GLU A 96 -21.19 11.50 -15.02
C GLU A 96 -22.53 10.76 -15.18
N LYS A 97 -22.58 9.46 -14.84
CA LYS A 97 -23.81 8.66 -14.87
C LYS A 97 -24.90 9.23 -13.95
N LYS A 98 -24.54 9.63 -12.72
CA LYS A 98 -25.51 10.23 -11.77
C LYS A 98 -26.07 11.54 -12.32
N GLY A 99 -25.21 12.42 -12.83
CA GLY A 99 -25.62 13.70 -13.42
C GLY A 99 -26.56 13.50 -14.60
N LEU A 100 -26.23 12.60 -15.53
CA LEU A 100 -27.09 12.27 -16.67
C LEU A 100 -28.45 11.70 -16.22
N MET A 101 -28.45 10.82 -15.22
CA MET A 101 -29.69 10.25 -14.68
C MET A 101 -30.60 11.33 -14.09
N GLN A 102 -30.03 12.32 -13.39
CA GLN A 102 -30.79 13.46 -12.86
C GLN A 102 -31.41 14.31 -13.98
N LEU A 103 -30.67 14.57 -15.07
CA LEU A 103 -31.17 15.34 -16.22
C LEU A 103 -32.29 14.60 -16.97
N LEU A 104 -32.20 13.27 -17.07
CA LEU A 104 -33.24 12.43 -17.67
C LEU A 104 -34.50 12.39 -16.80
N LEU A 105 -34.36 12.18 -15.49
CA LEU A 105 -35.49 12.12 -14.55
C LEU A 105 -36.21 13.47 -14.39
N THR A 106 -35.48 14.58 -14.52
CA THR A 106 -36.07 15.93 -14.52
C THR A 106 -36.67 16.31 -15.88
N GLY A 107 -36.49 15.48 -16.93
CA GLY A 107 -37.03 15.71 -18.26
C GLY A 107 -36.38 16.85 -19.03
N ILE A 108 -35.23 17.36 -18.54
CA ILE A 108 -34.42 18.39 -19.21
C ILE A 108 -33.81 17.82 -20.49
N ILE A 109 -33.30 16.59 -20.40
CA ILE A 109 -32.86 15.80 -21.56
C ILE A 109 -33.93 14.75 -21.84
N ARG A 110 -34.33 14.63 -23.11
CA ARG A 110 -35.22 13.56 -23.59
C ARG A 110 -34.50 12.79 -24.67
N VAL A 111 -34.59 11.47 -24.60
CA VAL A 111 -34.11 10.51 -25.61
C VAL A 111 -35.27 10.02 -26.45
#